data_AF-Q1MA84-F1
#
_entry.id   AF-Q1MA84-F1
#
_cell.length_a   1.000
_cell.length_b   1.000
_cell.length_c   1.000
_cell.angle_alpha   90.00
_cell.angle_beta   90.00
_cell.angle_gamma   90.00
#
_symmetry.space_group_name_H-M   'P 1'
#
loop_
_entity.id
_entity.type
_entity.pdbx_description
1 polymer ?
#
loop_
_entity_poly.entity_id
_entity_poly.type
_entity_poly.pdbx_seq_one_letter_code
_entity_poly.pdbx_strand_id
1 'polypeptide(L)'
;MRGPRIIPANLRQRRSLTLLQPLADKFLPFWLIFLRGWFLLPGTTILRRFAMAKLTPFGVELRKLRLDKDMRLLDLAAKLDQSTAFVSAIETGRKQIPDGYLHKISQAMNLSAEEIRRLRGAAEKTRKEVRVDNLRGEQRELVAAFARKLDDVPNDLMEALKKIVLKSIGGEAPFFRKRRGIVVPPMSTDKLRRFAEKIREVFVPNDHIEFPIMEVLEFKLNKIIPEFFIDVETAAVMGDDEGRVLAGSNSIIFREDVYEGACRGNRRDRFTACHEFAHFLMHRDVKFARSREDTDKIYTDSEWQADEFAGSLMLSSRHVHLFASSDAAAEACNMNPAAARVMWSKYVKEGRIK
;
A
#
# COMPACT_ATOMS: atom_id res chain seq x y z
N MET A 1 -20.03 70.72 -14.96
CA MET A 1 -19.28 69.72 -15.74
C MET A 1 -19.31 68.40 -14.98
N ARG A 2 -20.05 67.40 -15.48
CA ARG A 2 -20.22 66.08 -14.84
C ARG A 2 -19.20 65.12 -15.45
N GLY A 3 -18.28 64.61 -14.63
CA GLY A 3 -17.39 63.49 -15.01
C GLY A 3 -18.09 62.14 -14.85
N PRO A 4 -17.68 61.09 -15.60
CA PRO A 4 -18.40 59.83 -15.67
C PRO A 4 -18.17 58.97 -14.42
N ARG A 5 -19.28 58.49 -13.84
CA ARG A 5 -19.28 57.50 -12.76
C ARG A 5 -18.99 56.11 -13.33
N ILE A 6 -17.92 55.52 -12.84
CA ILE A 6 -17.59 54.10 -12.94
C ILE A 6 -18.66 53.31 -12.16
N ILE A 7 -19.24 52.28 -12.79
CA ILE A 7 -20.17 51.34 -12.16
C ILE A 7 -19.35 50.16 -11.63
N PRO A 8 -19.32 49.88 -10.31
CA PRO A 8 -18.99 48.57 -9.79
C PRO A 8 -20.24 47.74 -9.50
N ALA A 9 -20.08 46.44 -9.66
CA ALA A 9 -21.09 45.41 -9.67
C ALA A 9 -21.72 45.08 -8.30
N ASN A 10 -22.98 44.66 -8.37
CA ASN A 10 -23.70 43.70 -7.52
C ASN A 10 -23.90 44.02 -6.03
N LEU A 11 -25.07 44.58 -5.76
CA LEU A 11 -25.77 44.51 -4.48
C LEU A 11 -26.55 43.18 -4.35
N ARG A 12 -26.14 42.43 -3.33
CA ARG A 12 -26.97 41.73 -2.33
C ARG A 12 -28.21 40.93 -2.75
N GLN A 13 -28.12 39.68 -2.29
CA GLN A 13 -29.14 38.92 -1.56
C GLN A 13 -30.24 38.26 -2.40
N ARG A 14 -30.03 36.98 -2.71
CA ARG A 14 -30.43 35.85 -1.83
C ARG A 14 -31.95 35.78 -1.64
N ARG A 15 -32.65 35.17 -2.60
CA ARG A 15 -33.86 34.39 -2.34
C ARG A 15 -33.97 33.26 -3.34
N SER A 16 -33.71 32.05 -2.86
CA SER A 16 -34.29 30.75 -3.28
C SER A 16 -33.33 29.58 -3.02
N LEU A 17 -32.84 29.47 -1.78
CA LEU A 17 -32.27 28.22 -1.25
C LEU A 17 -32.80 28.04 0.19
N THR A 18 -34.12 28.03 0.31
CA THR A 18 -34.85 27.53 1.49
C THR A 18 -35.59 26.31 1.03
N LEU A 19 -34.90 25.17 1.07
CA LEU A 19 -35.40 23.79 1.08
C LEU A 19 -34.17 22.91 0.81
N LEU A 20 -33.45 22.55 1.89
CA LEU A 20 -32.47 21.45 2.03
C LEU A 20 -31.50 21.70 3.21
N GLN A 21 -31.91 22.44 4.24
CA GLN A 21 -31.10 22.72 5.42
C GLN A 21 -31.36 21.88 6.69
N PRO A 22 -32.31 20.92 6.79
CA PRO A 22 -32.40 20.07 7.98
C PRO A 22 -31.76 18.66 7.87
N LEU A 23 -31.03 18.31 6.81
CA LEU A 23 -30.39 16.98 6.68
C LEU A 23 -28.86 16.99 6.78
N ALA A 24 -28.22 18.15 6.75
CA ALA A 24 -26.76 18.28 6.90
C ALA A 24 -26.28 18.29 8.36
N ASP A 25 -27.15 18.62 9.32
CA ASP A 25 -26.78 18.79 10.73
C ASP A 25 -26.99 17.53 11.61
N LYS A 26 -27.42 16.40 11.02
CA LYS A 26 -27.59 15.13 11.75
C LYS A 26 -26.54 14.05 11.48
N PHE A 27 -25.62 14.25 10.54
CA PHE A 27 -24.57 13.26 10.22
C PHE A 27 -23.15 13.83 10.19
N LEU A 28 -22.95 15.03 10.74
CA LEU A 28 -21.66 15.72 10.73
C LEU A 28 -21.06 16.05 12.12
N PRO A 29 -21.10 15.13 13.11
CA PRO A 29 -20.06 15.14 14.14
C PRO A 29 -19.34 13.79 14.37
N PHE A 30 -19.67 12.71 13.65
CA PHE A 30 -19.10 11.38 13.96
C PHE A 30 -17.72 11.09 13.35
N TRP A 31 -17.35 11.72 12.23
CA TRP A 31 -16.12 11.34 11.49
C TRP A 31 -14.82 11.99 12.01
N LEU A 32 -14.89 13.05 12.81
CA LEU A 32 -13.71 13.70 13.39
C LEU A 32 -13.24 13.09 14.72
N ILE A 33 -14.03 12.20 15.33
CA ILE A 33 -13.69 11.49 16.57
C ILE A 33 -12.96 10.17 16.28
N PHE A 34 -13.09 9.62 15.05
CA PHE A 34 -12.53 8.33 14.66
C PHE A 34 -11.00 8.29 14.45
N LEU A 35 -10.30 9.44 14.53
CA LEU A 35 -8.88 9.55 14.14
C LEU A 35 -7.91 9.87 15.28
N ARG A 36 -8.31 9.82 16.56
CA ARG A 36 -7.47 10.33 17.67
C ARG A 36 -7.38 9.52 18.97
N GLY A 37 -7.73 8.24 18.99
CA GLY A 37 -7.59 7.46 20.23
C GLY A 37 -7.63 5.96 20.02
N TRP A 38 -6.53 5.37 19.55
CA TRP A 38 -6.45 3.93 19.36
C TRP A 38 -5.11 3.36 19.80
N PHE A 39 -4.78 3.50 21.09
CA PHE A 39 -3.78 2.63 21.71
C PHE A 39 -4.22 2.30 23.14
N LEU A 40 -4.14 1.00 23.48
CA LEU A 40 -4.07 0.42 24.84
C LEU A 40 -5.38 -0.05 25.51
N LEU A 41 -5.85 -1.23 25.08
CA LEU A 41 -6.43 -2.22 26.00
C LEU A 41 -5.61 -3.52 25.95
N PRO A 42 -5.20 -4.09 27.11
CA PRO A 42 -4.55 -5.39 27.16
C PRO A 42 -5.61 -6.49 27.03
N GLY A 43 -5.51 -7.34 26.01
CA GLY A 43 -6.37 -8.52 25.84
C GLY A 43 -7.03 -8.68 24.47
N THR A 44 -6.91 -7.74 23.54
CA THR A 44 -7.54 -7.82 22.21
C THR A 44 -6.53 -8.08 21.10
N THR A 45 -6.12 -9.35 20.94
CA THR A 45 -5.26 -9.81 19.83
C THR A 45 -5.87 -9.48 18.45
N ILE A 46 -7.19 -9.32 18.37
CA ILE A 46 -7.93 -9.07 17.13
C ILE A 46 -7.88 -7.59 16.69
N LEU A 47 -7.88 -6.63 17.62
CA LEU A 47 -7.96 -5.19 17.29
C LEU A 47 -6.62 -4.54 16.94
N ARG A 48 -5.49 -5.16 17.32
CA ARG A 48 -4.16 -4.76 16.80
C ARG A 48 -4.02 -4.94 15.28
N ARG A 49 -4.86 -5.76 14.64
CA ARG A 49 -4.78 -6.11 13.22
C ARG A 49 -5.16 -4.98 12.25
N PHE A 50 -5.77 -3.88 12.72
CA PHE A 50 -6.36 -2.84 11.86
C PHE A 50 -5.85 -1.41 12.10
N ALA A 51 -4.72 -1.23 12.80
CA ALA A 51 -4.05 0.07 12.79
C ALA A 51 -3.53 0.33 11.37
N MET A 52 -4.04 1.36 10.69
CA MET A 52 -3.42 1.86 9.46
C MET A 52 -2.01 2.28 9.81
N ALA A 53 -1.03 1.53 9.34
CA ALA A 53 0.37 1.88 9.54
C ALA A 53 0.58 3.31 9.05
N LYS A 54 1.31 4.09 9.84
CA LYS A 54 1.79 5.42 9.48
C LYS A 54 3.21 5.51 9.97
N LEU A 55 4.08 6.14 9.18
CA LEU A 55 5.44 6.39 9.63
C LEU A 55 5.42 7.32 10.85
N THR A 56 6.15 6.93 11.89
CA THR A 56 6.44 7.80 13.03
C THR A 56 7.44 8.88 12.63
N PRO A 57 7.57 10.00 13.37
CA PRO A 57 8.65 10.96 13.12
C PRO A 57 10.04 10.30 13.03
N PHE A 58 10.32 9.34 13.91
CA PHE A 58 11.53 8.53 13.85
C PHE A 58 11.63 7.70 12.58
N GLY A 59 10.56 7.00 12.19
CA GLY A 59 10.51 6.21 10.96
C GLY A 59 10.70 7.04 9.70
N VAL A 60 10.13 8.25 9.65
CA VAL A 60 10.36 9.20 8.55
C VAL A 60 11.83 9.57 8.44
N GLU A 61 12.48 9.93 9.54
CA GLU A 61 13.91 10.30 9.52
C GLU A 61 14.81 9.10 9.20
N LEU A 62 14.54 7.94 9.80
CA LEU A 62 15.31 6.71 9.54
C LEU A 62 15.18 6.28 8.07
N ARG A 63 13.97 6.33 7.50
CA ARG A 63 13.73 6.04 6.10
C ARG A 63 14.49 7.02 5.19
N LYS A 64 14.47 8.33 5.48
CA LYS A 64 15.27 9.30 4.71
C LYS A 64 16.76 8.94 4.71
N LEU A 65 17.32 8.66 5.89
CA LEU A 65 18.73 8.24 6.01
C LEU A 65 19.04 6.95 5.23
N ARG A 66 18.09 5.99 5.20
CA ARG A 66 18.23 4.77 4.41
C ARG A 66 18.30 5.09 2.92
N LEU A 67 17.39 5.92 2.44
CA LEU A 67 17.30 6.31 1.03
C LEU A 67 18.52 7.13 0.59
N ASP A 68 19.01 8.04 1.44
CA ASP A 68 20.21 8.83 1.18
C ASP A 68 21.49 7.97 1.08
N LYS A 69 21.45 6.75 1.63
CA LYS A 69 22.56 5.77 1.59
C LYS A 69 22.25 4.56 0.72
N ASP A 70 21.24 4.66 -0.14
CA ASP A 70 20.79 3.60 -1.06
C ASP A 70 20.52 2.24 -0.36
N MET A 71 19.98 2.28 0.87
CA MET A 71 19.65 1.08 1.65
C MET A 71 18.16 0.75 1.58
N ARG A 72 17.83 -0.48 1.17
CA ARG A 72 16.49 -1.05 1.35
C ARG A 72 16.24 -1.30 2.83
N LEU A 73 14.99 -1.55 3.21
CA LEU A 73 14.68 -1.95 4.57
C LEU A 73 15.40 -3.27 4.95
N LEU A 74 15.50 -4.22 4.00
CA LEU A 74 16.27 -5.45 4.15
C LEU A 74 17.74 -5.20 4.52
N ASP A 75 18.39 -4.23 3.86
CA ASP A 75 19.82 -3.97 4.05
C ASP A 75 20.10 -3.39 5.44
N LEU A 76 19.23 -2.49 5.91
CA LEU A 76 19.33 -1.96 7.27
C LEU A 76 19.10 -3.07 8.30
N ALA A 77 18.08 -3.92 8.09
CA ALA A 77 17.77 -5.02 8.99
C ALA A 77 18.96 -5.99 9.14
N ALA A 78 19.57 -6.36 8.02
CA ALA A 78 20.78 -7.19 7.99
C ALA A 78 21.95 -6.53 8.75
N LYS A 79 22.18 -5.23 8.56
CA LYS A 79 23.25 -4.48 9.26
C LYS A 79 23.02 -4.35 10.77
N LEU A 80 21.77 -4.40 11.21
CA LEU A 80 21.39 -4.33 12.63
C LEU A 80 21.34 -5.71 13.30
N ASP A 81 21.52 -6.80 12.55
CA ASP A 81 21.26 -8.17 12.99
C ASP A 81 19.84 -8.32 13.56
N GLN A 82 18.85 -7.83 12.79
CA GLN A 82 17.44 -7.85 13.15
C GLN A 82 16.57 -8.28 11.98
N SER A 83 15.36 -8.74 12.30
CA SER A 83 14.37 -9.09 11.27
C SER A 83 13.85 -7.84 10.56
N THR A 84 13.52 -7.96 9.27
CA THR A 84 12.97 -6.86 8.47
C THR A 84 11.64 -6.35 9.05
N ALA A 85 10.77 -7.26 9.50
CA ALA A 85 9.52 -6.92 10.17
C ALA A 85 9.75 -6.17 11.50
N PHE A 86 10.83 -6.49 12.25
CA PHE A 86 11.17 -5.75 13.45
C PHE A 86 11.53 -4.29 13.12
N VAL A 87 12.43 -4.06 12.16
CA VAL A 87 12.82 -2.69 11.76
C VAL A 87 11.61 -1.91 11.23
N SER A 88 10.77 -2.56 10.41
CA SER A 88 9.52 -1.98 9.92
C SER A 88 8.57 -1.59 11.06
N ALA A 89 8.41 -2.46 12.05
CA ALA A 89 7.57 -2.21 13.22
C ALA A 89 8.07 -1.02 14.05
N ILE A 90 9.37 -0.75 14.06
CA ILE A 90 9.92 0.46 14.68
C ILE A 90 9.60 1.70 13.84
N GLU A 91 9.84 1.67 12.51
CA GLU A 91 9.55 2.80 11.61
C GLU A 91 8.07 3.23 11.67
N THR A 92 7.18 2.24 11.76
CA THR A 92 5.72 2.41 11.78
C THR A 92 5.12 2.54 13.19
N GLY A 93 5.93 2.46 14.25
CA GLY A 93 5.49 2.64 15.63
C GLY A 93 4.75 1.46 16.27
N ARG A 94 4.65 0.31 15.58
CA ARG A 94 4.10 -0.93 16.16
C ARG A 94 4.98 -1.49 17.29
N LYS A 95 6.28 -1.16 17.29
CA LYS A 95 7.21 -1.45 18.38
C LYS A 95 7.88 -0.17 18.87
N GLN A 96 8.17 -0.13 20.17
CA GLN A 96 8.89 0.98 20.78
C GLN A 96 10.37 0.95 20.39
N ILE A 97 10.97 2.12 20.24
CA ILE A 97 12.41 2.30 19.98
C ILE A 97 13.21 1.77 21.19
N PRO A 98 13.98 0.68 21.05
CA PRO A 98 14.75 0.12 22.16
C PRO A 98 15.81 1.08 22.69
N ASP A 99 16.24 0.87 23.93
CA ASP A 99 17.37 1.60 24.49
C ASP A 99 18.67 1.22 23.76
N GLY A 100 19.54 2.20 23.55
CA GLY A 100 20.76 2.03 22.74
C GLY A 100 20.53 1.83 21.24
N TYR A 101 19.28 1.78 20.75
CA TYR A 101 18.98 1.51 19.33
C TYR A 101 19.55 2.58 18.40
N LEU A 102 19.51 3.85 18.81
CA LEU A 102 20.12 4.95 18.04
C LEU A 102 21.63 4.75 17.84
N HIS A 103 22.32 4.23 18.85
CA HIS A 103 23.76 3.95 18.74
C HIS A 103 24.01 2.82 17.73
N LYS A 104 23.22 1.74 17.79
CA LYS A 104 23.29 0.64 16.81
C LYS A 104 23.07 1.15 15.38
N ILE A 105 22.03 1.97 15.16
CA ILE A 105 21.77 2.59 13.86
C ILE A 105 22.93 3.49 13.41
N SER A 106 23.46 4.32 14.32
CA SER A 106 24.56 5.22 13.97
C SER A 106 25.81 4.48 13.50
N GLN A 107 26.12 3.33 14.11
CA GLN A 107 27.23 2.49 13.69
C GLN A 107 26.93 1.76 12.38
N ALA A 108 25.75 1.13 12.28
CA ALA A 108 25.34 0.36 11.11
C ALA A 108 25.32 1.17 9.82
N MET A 109 24.89 2.44 9.91
CA MET A 109 24.73 3.34 8.76
C MET A 109 25.87 4.36 8.63
N ASN A 110 26.86 4.34 9.52
CA ASN A 110 27.95 5.32 9.61
C ASN A 110 27.41 6.77 9.57
N LEU A 111 26.59 7.12 10.57
CA LEU A 111 25.94 8.44 10.65
C LEU A 111 26.90 9.51 11.18
N SER A 112 26.85 10.69 10.56
CA SER A 112 27.48 11.92 11.03
C SER A 112 26.81 12.45 12.30
N ALA A 113 27.52 13.32 13.02
CA ALA A 113 26.99 13.97 14.22
C ALA A 113 25.66 14.70 13.97
N GLU A 114 25.50 15.31 12.79
CA GLU A 114 24.28 16.01 12.42
C GLU A 114 23.11 15.05 12.15
N GLU A 115 23.34 13.96 11.41
CA GLU A 115 22.34 12.91 11.18
C GLU A 115 21.89 12.28 12.50
N ILE A 116 22.83 11.99 13.41
CA ILE A 116 22.53 11.46 14.76
C ILE A 116 21.66 12.45 15.54
N ARG A 117 21.96 13.75 15.47
CA ARG A 117 21.19 14.80 16.15
C ARG A 117 19.75 14.85 15.64
N ARG A 118 19.54 14.84 14.31
CA ARG A 118 18.20 14.82 13.71
C ARG A 118 17.42 13.57 14.09
N LEU A 119 18.05 12.39 13.98
CA LEU A 119 17.42 11.11 14.32
C LEU A 119 17.05 11.02 15.81
N ARG A 120 17.90 11.55 16.71
CA ARG A 120 17.59 11.66 18.14
C ARG A 120 16.39 12.56 18.40
N GLY A 121 16.37 13.75 17.78
CA GLY A 121 15.22 14.66 17.89
C GLY A 121 13.93 14.03 17.38
N ALA A 122 13.99 13.25 16.30
CA ALA A 122 12.86 12.50 15.77
C ALA A 122 12.40 11.39 16.74
N ALA A 123 13.34 10.63 17.34
CA ALA A 123 13.03 9.62 18.36
C ALA A 123 12.34 10.22 19.59
N GLU A 124 12.78 11.39 20.06
CA GLU A 124 12.14 12.08 21.18
C GLU A 124 10.71 12.54 20.84
N LYS A 125 10.48 13.06 19.62
CA LYS A 125 9.13 13.40 19.14
C LYS A 125 8.23 12.17 19.11
N THR A 126 8.70 11.06 18.56
CA THR A 126 7.95 9.80 18.54
C THR A 126 7.61 9.31 19.95
N ARG A 127 8.56 9.35 20.90
CA ARG A 127 8.27 8.96 22.30
C ARG A 127 7.25 9.89 22.95
N LYS A 128 7.25 11.19 22.62
CA LYS A 128 6.25 12.15 23.12
C LYS A 128 4.88 11.90 22.54
N GLU A 129 4.76 11.64 21.23
CA GLU A 129 3.48 11.29 20.58
C GLU A 129 2.88 10.02 21.20
N VAL A 130 3.69 8.96 21.35
CA VAL A 130 3.23 7.71 21.98
C VAL A 130 2.81 7.91 23.45
N ARG A 131 3.43 8.86 24.18
CA ARG A 131 3.03 9.21 25.55
C ARG A 131 1.75 10.06 25.59
N VAL A 132 1.49 10.86 24.56
CA VAL A 132 0.27 11.67 24.45
C VAL A 132 -0.92 10.80 24.04
N ASP A 133 -0.71 9.64 23.39
CA ASP A 133 -1.79 8.66 23.13
C ASP A 133 -2.25 7.89 24.38
N ASN A 134 -1.63 8.08 25.56
CA ASN A 134 -2.14 7.62 26.86
C ASN A 134 -3.25 8.55 27.41
N LEU A 135 -4.32 8.83 26.65
CA LEU A 135 -5.38 9.76 27.08
C LEU A 135 -6.69 9.08 27.56
N ARG A 136 -7.07 9.51 28.78
CA ARG A 136 -8.39 9.69 29.42
C ARG A 136 -9.51 8.65 29.25
N GLY A 137 -10.12 8.29 30.39
CA GLY A 137 -11.05 7.18 30.58
C GLY A 137 -12.24 7.08 29.63
N GLU A 138 -12.79 8.20 29.13
CA GLU A 138 -13.95 8.20 28.22
C GLU A 138 -13.67 7.54 26.86
N GLN A 139 -12.45 7.66 26.32
CA GLN A 139 -12.09 7.04 25.04
C GLN A 139 -11.95 5.52 25.16
N ARG A 140 -11.50 5.02 26.32
CA ARG A 140 -11.42 3.58 26.62
C ARG A 140 -12.80 2.92 26.69
N GLU A 141 -13.77 3.64 27.24
CA GLU A 141 -15.14 3.15 27.39
C GLU A 141 -15.86 3.06 26.04
N LEU A 142 -15.61 4.03 25.14
CA LEU A 142 -16.11 4.02 23.77
C LEU A 142 -15.50 2.89 22.93
N VAL A 143 -14.20 2.64 23.07
CA VAL A 143 -13.50 1.53 22.39
C VAL A 143 -13.96 0.17 22.92
N ALA A 144 -14.20 0.04 24.24
CA ALA A 144 -14.76 -1.18 24.81
C ALA A 144 -16.23 -1.40 24.43
N ALA A 145 -17.02 -0.34 24.24
CA ALA A 145 -18.38 -0.43 23.69
C ALA A 145 -18.37 -0.81 22.20
N PHE A 146 -17.41 -0.32 21.42
CA PHE A 146 -17.24 -0.66 20.01
C PHE A 146 -16.73 -2.09 19.81
N ALA A 147 -15.80 -2.56 20.65
CA ALA A 147 -15.32 -3.94 20.65
C ALA A 147 -16.43 -4.94 20.99
N ARG A 148 -17.29 -4.63 21.96
CA ARG A 148 -18.50 -5.43 22.27
C ARG A 148 -19.48 -5.45 21.11
N LYS A 149 -19.63 -4.35 20.37
CA LYS A 149 -20.45 -4.31 19.15
C LYS A 149 -19.82 -5.04 17.96
N LEU A 150 -18.50 -5.20 17.91
CA LEU A 150 -17.80 -6.00 16.89
C LEU A 150 -18.09 -7.49 17.04
N ASP A 151 -18.32 -7.98 18.26
CA ASP A 151 -18.79 -9.35 18.51
C ASP A 151 -20.23 -9.55 17.98
N ASP A 152 -21.01 -8.46 17.89
CA ASP A 152 -22.37 -8.43 17.31
C ASP A 152 -22.38 -8.06 15.81
N VAL A 153 -21.22 -7.86 15.16
CA VAL A 153 -21.20 -7.58 13.71
C VAL A 153 -21.50 -8.87 12.95
N PRO A 154 -22.56 -8.90 12.12
CA PRO A 154 -22.91 -10.10 11.39
C PRO A 154 -21.75 -10.51 10.45
N ASN A 155 -21.52 -11.82 10.35
CA ASN A 155 -20.32 -12.39 9.71
C ASN A 155 -20.13 -11.91 8.27
N ASP A 156 -21.20 -11.60 7.56
CA ASP A 156 -21.19 -11.06 6.20
C ASP A 156 -20.53 -9.67 6.10
N LEU A 157 -20.76 -8.80 7.09
CA LEU A 157 -20.12 -7.48 7.16
C LEU A 157 -18.64 -7.59 7.58
N MET A 158 -18.31 -8.54 8.46
CA MET A 158 -16.91 -8.85 8.77
C MET A 158 -16.17 -9.42 7.56
N GLU A 159 -16.81 -10.25 6.75
CA GLU A 159 -16.26 -10.73 5.49
C GLU A 159 -16.16 -9.60 4.45
N ALA A 160 -17.11 -8.67 4.39
CA ALA A 160 -17.01 -7.48 3.55
C ALA A 160 -15.85 -6.57 3.97
N LEU A 161 -15.64 -6.36 5.27
CA LEU A 161 -14.51 -5.60 5.81
C LEU A 161 -13.16 -6.28 5.53
N LYS A 162 -13.09 -7.61 5.65
CA LYS A 162 -11.89 -8.37 5.24
C LYS A 162 -11.62 -8.28 3.75
N LYS A 163 -12.64 -8.11 2.90
CA LYS A 163 -12.52 -7.94 1.44
C LYS A 163 -12.10 -6.52 1.03
N ILE A 164 -12.39 -5.51 1.84
CA ILE A 164 -11.90 -4.13 1.62
C ILE A 164 -10.37 -4.06 1.84
N VAL A 165 -9.81 -5.00 2.60
CA VAL A 165 -8.38 -5.27 2.62
C VAL A 165 -8.05 -6.11 1.40
N LEU A 166 -7.42 -5.50 0.39
CA LEU A 166 -6.96 -6.22 -0.79
C LEU A 166 -5.82 -7.13 -0.34
N LYS A 167 -5.93 -8.44 -0.61
CA LYS A 167 -5.05 -9.48 -0.06
C LYS A 167 -4.61 -10.43 -1.16
N SER A 168 -3.31 -10.55 -1.39
CA SER A 168 -2.76 -11.73 -2.08
C SER A 168 -2.63 -12.87 -1.09
N ILE A 169 -3.12 -14.07 -1.43
CA ILE A 169 -3.10 -15.27 -0.57
C ILE A 169 -1.93 -16.19 -0.94
N GLY A 170 -1.34 -16.77 0.10
CA GLY A 170 -0.25 -17.73 0.07
C GLY A 170 -0.61 -19.02 -0.65
N GLY A 171 0.34 -19.50 -1.44
CA GLY A 171 0.22 -20.77 -2.18
C GLY A 171 -0.51 -20.70 -3.51
N GLU A 172 -1.26 -19.63 -3.82
CA GLU A 172 -1.92 -19.50 -5.12
C GLU A 172 -0.90 -19.14 -6.22
N ALA A 173 -1.08 -19.71 -7.41
CA ALA A 173 -0.26 -19.38 -8.56
C ALA A 173 -0.80 -18.11 -9.24
N PRO A 174 0.06 -17.21 -9.75
CA PRO A 174 -0.36 -16.07 -10.57
C PRO A 174 -1.39 -16.48 -11.63
N PHE A 175 -2.45 -15.69 -11.83
CA PHE A 175 -3.57 -15.96 -12.75
C PHE A 175 -4.48 -17.16 -12.41
N PHE A 176 -4.17 -17.94 -11.37
CA PHE A 176 -4.95 -19.11 -10.96
C PHE A 176 -5.50 -18.98 -9.53
N ARG A 177 -5.74 -17.74 -9.08
CA ARG A 177 -6.32 -17.48 -7.76
C ARG A 177 -7.74 -18.04 -7.65
N LYS A 178 -8.02 -18.77 -6.57
CA LYS A 178 -9.33 -19.39 -6.35
C LYS A 178 -10.35 -18.41 -5.82
N ARG A 179 -9.90 -17.39 -5.07
CA ARG A 179 -10.79 -16.33 -4.56
C ARG A 179 -10.98 -15.23 -5.59
N ARG A 180 -12.21 -14.74 -5.64
CA ARG A 180 -12.60 -13.59 -6.45
C ARG A 180 -12.40 -12.30 -5.68
N GLY A 181 -12.02 -11.25 -6.39
CA GLY A 181 -11.83 -9.92 -5.84
C GLY A 181 -13.13 -9.21 -5.48
N ILE A 182 -12.98 -7.97 -5.03
CA ILE A 182 -14.10 -7.03 -4.94
C ILE A 182 -14.46 -6.52 -6.34
N VAL A 183 -15.69 -6.05 -6.48
CA VAL A 183 -16.12 -5.37 -7.71
C VAL A 183 -15.55 -3.95 -7.72
N VAL A 184 -14.80 -3.64 -8.79
CA VAL A 184 -14.16 -2.34 -9.05
C VAL A 184 -14.58 -1.80 -10.42
N PRO A 185 -14.37 -0.50 -10.72
CA PRO A 185 -14.67 0.06 -12.03
C PRO A 185 -14.03 -0.76 -13.17
N PRO A 186 -14.74 -0.99 -14.28
CA PRO A 186 -14.29 -1.88 -15.33
C PRO A 186 -13.00 -1.39 -16.00
N MET A 187 -12.03 -2.29 -16.15
CA MET A 187 -10.83 -2.06 -16.96
C MET A 187 -10.64 -3.22 -17.93
N SER A 188 -10.53 -2.91 -19.23
CA SER A 188 -10.18 -3.91 -20.22
C SER A 188 -8.71 -4.29 -20.12
N THR A 189 -8.37 -5.48 -20.63
CA THR A 189 -7.00 -5.95 -20.78
C THR A 189 -6.10 -4.91 -21.47
N ASP A 190 -6.55 -4.36 -22.59
CA ASP A 190 -5.77 -3.35 -23.33
C ASP A 190 -5.54 -2.06 -22.53
N LYS A 191 -6.52 -1.63 -21.72
CA LYS A 191 -6.36 -0.49 -20.82
C LYS A 191 -5.33 -0.75 -19.73
N LEU A 192 -5.37 -1.95 -19.11
CA LEU A 192 -4.42 -2.35 -18.07
C LEU A 192 -2.99 -2.44 -18.62
N ARG A 193 -2.82 -2.94 -19.84
CA ARG A 193 -1.51 -2.99 -20.51
C ARG A 193 -0.96 -1.61 -20.83
N ARG A 194 -1.77 -0.77 -21.45
CA ARG A 194 -1.38 0.63 -21.71
C ARG A 194 -1.02 1.35 -20.41
N PHE A 195 -1.70 1.02 -19.31
CA PHE A 195 -1.35 1.57 -18.00
C PHE A 195 -0.02 1.02 -17.48
N ALA A 196 0.22 -0.30 -17.56
CA ALA A 196 1.49 -0.91 -17.18
C ALA A 196 2.68 -0.34 -17.98
N GLU A 197 2.54 -0.16 -19.30
CA GLU A 197 3.60 0.44 -20.13
C GLU A 197 3.90 1.89 -19.71
N LYS A 198 2.88 2.71 -19.41
CA LYS A 198 3.08 4.06 -18.87
C LYS A 198 3.83 4.05 -17.54
N ILE A 199 3.53 3.09 -16.67
CA ILE A 199 4.25 2.91 -15.41
C ILE A 199 5.70 2.51 -15.67
N ARG A 200 5.98 1.65 -16.65
CA ARG A 200 7.37 1.35 -17.05
C ARG A 200 8.10 2.60 -17.52
N GLU A 201 7.50 3.40 -18.41
CA GLU A 201 8.10 4.62 -18.96
C GLU A 201 8.46 5.66 -17.89
N VAL A 202 7.77 5.67 -16.75
CA VAL A 202 8.09 6.55 -15.61
C VAL A 202 9.37 6.11 -14.88
N PHE A 203 9.64 4.80 -14.78
CA PHE A 203 10.65 4.27 -13.87
C PHE A 203 11.88 3.66 -14.54
N VAL A 204 11.75 3.24 -15.81
CA VAL A 204 12.81 2.57 -16.57
C VAL A 204 12.84 3.01 -18.04
N PRO A 205 14.02 3.01 -18.68
CA PRO A 205 14.15 3.17 -20.13
C PRO A 205 13.36 2.12 -20.93
N ASN A 206 13.02 2.45 -22.16
CA ASN A 206 12.18 1.61 -23.03
C ASN A 206 12.80 0.25 -23.39
N ASP A 207 14.12 0.11 -23.34
CA ASP A 207 14.88 -1.11 -23.64
C ASP A 207 15.17 -1.96 -22.39
N HIS A 208 14.88 -1.45 -21.19
CA HIS A 208 15.07 -2.17 -19.95
C HIS A 208 14.08 -3.33 -19.85
N ILE A 209 14.54 -4.58 -19.80
CA ILE A 209 13.70 -5.79 -19.85
C ILE A 209 13.05 -6.12 -18.50
N GLU A 210 13.85 -6.39 -17.49
CA GLU A 210 13.37 -6.77 -16.16
C GLU A 210 12.86 -5.55 -15.40
N PHE A 211 11.56 -5.47 -15.09
CA PHE A 211 11.07 -4.33 -14.30
C PHE A 211 11.58 -4.39 -12.85
N PRO A 212 12.31 -3.38 -12.33
CA PRO A 212 12.96 -3.47 -11.03
C PRO A 212 11.99 -3.09 -9.89
N ILE A 213 10.95 -3.92 -9.67
CA ILE A 213 9.83 -3.61 -8.77
C ILE A 213 10.27 -3.19 -7.36
N MET A 214 11.23 -3.90 -6.74
CA MET A 214 11.68 -3.57 -5.39
C MET A 214 12.48 -2.27 -5.33
N GLU A 215 13.24 -1.94 -6.37
CA GLU A 215 13.91 -0.64 -6.48
C GLU A 215 12.90 0.49 -6.67
N VAL A 216 11.86 0.23 -7.47
CA VAL A 216 10.76 1.18 -7.69
C VAL A 216 10.06 1.48 -6.37
N LEU A 217 9.62 0.45 -5.65
CA LEU A 217 8.89 0.63 -4.39
C LEU A 217 9.77 1.26 -3.31
N GLU A 218 11.01 0.83 -3.15
CA GLU A 218 11.87 1.37 -2.09
C GLU A 218 12.33 2.81 -2.35
N PHE A 219 12.80 3.09 -3.58
CA PHE A 219 13.62 4.28 -3.85
C PHE A 219 13.02 5.29 -4.84
N LYS A 220 12.11 4.86 -5.72
CA LYS A 220 11.59 5.74 -6.79
C LYS A 220 10.18 6.23 -6.49
N LEU A 221 9.32 5.38 -5.96
CA LEU A 221 7.90 5.71 -5.75
C LEU A 221 7.73 6.82 -4.71
N ASN A 222 8.56 6.85 -3.66
CA ASN A 222 8.54 7.90 -2.65
C ASN A 222 8.88 9.31 -3.21
N LYS A 223 9.63 9.39 -4.32
CA LYS A 223 9.93 10.68 -4.98
C LYS A 223 8.69 11.27 -5.67
N ILE A 224 7.72 10.41 -6.01
CA ILE A 224 6.47 10.79 -6.68
C ILE A 224 5.33 10.91 -5.66
N ILE A 225 5.30 9.99 -4.69
CA ILE A 225 4.31 9.93 -3.61
C ILE A 225 5.10 9.95 -2.29
N PRO A 226 5.42 11.13 -1.73
CA PRO A 226 6.26 11.26 -0.53
C PRO A 226 5.75 10.52 0.70
N GLU A 227 4.43 10.34 0.80
CA GLU A 227 3.77 9.61 1.88
C GLU A 227 3.82 8.09 1.70
N PHE A 228 4.30 7.59 0.55
CA PHE A 228 4.39 6.16 0.29
C PHE A 228 5.46 5.50 1.16
N PHE A 229 5.11 4.36 1.77
CA PHE A 229 6.09 3.52 2.44
C PHE A 229 5.73 2.03 2.35
N ILE A 230 6.76 1.19 2.46
CA ILE A 230 6.60 -0.25 2.60
C ILE A 230 6.50 -0.58 4.09
N ASP A 231 5.50 -1.38 4.43
CA ASP A 231 5.37 -1.99 5.73
C ASP A 231 5.67 -3.50 5.62
N VAL A 232 6.40 -4.06 6.58
CA VAL A 232 6.74 -5.48 6.60
C VAL A 232 6.23 -6.09 7.89
N GLU A 233 5.47 -7.17 7.75
CA GLU A 233 4.86 -7.90 8.85
C GLU A 233 5.19 -9.39 8.84
N THR A 234 5.12 -9.99 10.01
CA THR A 234 5.44 -11.42 10.17
C THR A 234 4.32 -12.31 9.62
N ALA A 235 4.67 -13.55 9.26
CA ALA A 235 3.69 -14.55 8.88
C ALA A 235 2.67 -14.86 9.99
N ALA A 236 3.05 -14.73 11.26
CA ALA A 236 2.12 -14.89 12.38
C ALA A 236 1.00 -13.83 12.36
N VAL A 237 1.31 -12.61 11.93
CA VAL A 237 0.34 -11.50 11.84
C VAL A 237 -0.47 -11.58 10.56
N MET A 238 0.20 -11.82 9.42
CA MET A 238 -0.45 -11.82 8.11
C MET A 238 -1.18 -13.13 7.78
N GLY A 239 -0.85 -14.22 8.46
CA GLY A 239 -1.39 -15.55 8.16
C GLY A 239 -1.07 -15.94 6.72
N ASP A 240 -2.10 -16.35 6.00
CA ASP A 240 -1.96 -16.74 4.60
C ASP A 240 -1.70 -15.55 3.67
N ASP A 241 -1.95 -14.31 4.07
CA ASP A 241 -1.78 -13.19 3.15
C ASP A 241 -0.29 -12.88 2.94
N GLU A 242 0.14 -12.86 1.68
CA GLU A 242 1.51 -12.57 1.23
C GLU A 242 1.75 -11.06 1.10
N GLY A 243 0.69 -10.31 0.79
CA GLY A 243 0.71 -8.87 0.58
C GLY A 243 -0.68 -8.29 0.82
N ARG A 244 -0.73 -7.01 1.23
CA ARG A 244 -1.99 -6.28 1.43
C ARG A 244 -1.87 -4.80 1.09
N VAL A 245 -2.95 -4.26 0.54
CA VAL A 245 -3.20 -2.82 0.44
C VAL A 245 -4.49 -2.47 1.17
N LEU A 246 -4.37 -1.60 2.18
CA LEU A 246 -5.52 -1.08 2.91
C LEU A 246 -6.09 0.14 2.20
N ALA A 247 -7.41 0.17 2.03
CA ALA A 247 -8.10 1.32 1.46
C ALA A 247 -7.77 2.61 2.23
N GLY A 248 -7.44 3.68 1.51
CA GLY A 248 -7.03 4.96 2.09
C GLY A 248 -5.64 5.00 2.75
N SER A 249 -4.89 3.88 2.75
CA SER A 249 -3.50 3.87 3.22
C SER A 249 -2.52 4.27 2.12
N ASN A 250 -1.41 4.89 2.51
CA ASN A 250 -0.28 5.17 1.61
C ASN A 250 0.78 4.07 1.66
N SER A 251 0.41 2.84 1.99
CA SER A 251 1.38 1.75 2.17
C SER A 251 0.98 0.47 1.46
N ILE A 252 1.99 -0.31 1.11
CA ILE A 252 1.85 -1.73 0.82
C ILE A 252 2.45 -2.49 1.99
N ILE A 253 1.68 -3.44 2.54
CA ILE A 253 2.13 -4.32 3.61
C ILE A 253 2.54 -5.64 2.97
N PHE A 254 3.78 -6.07 3.17
CA PHE A 254 4.27 -7.37 2.71
C PHE A 254 4.54 -8.31 3.89
N ARG A 255 4.32 -9.60 3.66
CA ARG A 255 4.83 -10.61 4.58
C ARG A 255 6.35 -10.66 4.49
N GLU A 256 7.03 -10.84 5.62
CA GLU A 256 8.48 -10.74 5.72
C GLU A 256 9.22 -11.62 4.72
N ASP A 257 8.87 -12.90 4.63
CA ASP A 257 9.44 -13.86 3.67
C ASP A 257 9.26 -13.42 2.21
N VAL A 258 8.08 -12.87 1.87
CA VAL A 258 7.75 -12.39 0.53
C VAL A 258 8.52 -11.13 0.18
N TYR A 259 8.56 -10.14 1.08
CA TYR A 259 9.34 -8.92 0.85
C TYR A 259 10.82 -9.25 0.64
N GLU A 260 11.39 -10.07 1.52
CA GLU A 260 12.80 -10.41 1.41
C GLU A 260 13.09 -11.27 0.18
N GLY A 261 12.21 -12.23 -0.13
CA GLY A 261 12.29 -13.04 -1.34
C GLY A 261 12.27 -12.18 -2.60
N ALA A 262 11.36 -11.20 -2.67
CA ALA A 262 11.29 -10.25 -3.79
C ALA A 262 12.57 -9.40 -3.90
N CYS A 263 13.12 -8.92 -2.77
CA CYS A 263 14.39 -8.20 -2.74
C CYS A 263 15.58 -9.05 -3.22
N ARG A 264 15.54 -10.37 -2.99
CA ARG A 264 16.54 -11.35 -3.44
C ARG A 264 16.27 -11.88 -4.85
N GLY A 265 15.28 -11.34 -5.56
CA GLY A 265 15.00 -11.71 -6.94
C GLY A 265 14.09 -12.93 -7.12
N ASN A 266 13.43 -13.43 -6.06
CA ASN A 266 12.49 -14.54 -6.18
C ASN A 266 11.35 -14.17 -7.13
N ARG A 267 11.19 -14.99 -8.19
CA ARG A 267 10.24 -14.74 -9.29
C ARG A 267 8.79 -14.66 -8.86
N ARG A 268 8.38 -15.47 -7.88
CA ARG A 268 7.01 -15.48 -7.35
C ARG A 268 6.78 -14.24 -6.51
N ASP A 269 7.68 -13.95 -5.59
CA ASP A 269 7.51 -12.85 -4.65
C ASP A 269 7.59 -11.49 -5.38
N ARG A 270 8.41 -11.38 -6.43
CA ARG A 270 8.40 -10.22 -7.34
C ARG A 270 7.05 -10.04 -8.04
N PHE A 271 6.41 -11.14 -8.47
CA PHE A 271 5.07 -11.06 -9.05
C PHE A 271 4.06 -10.58 -8.01
N THR A 272 4.12 -11.10 -6.77
CA THR A 272 3.30 -10.62 -5.66
C THR A 272 3.53 -9.12 -5.40
N ALA A 273 4.77 -8.63 -5.42
CA ALA A 273 5.08 -7.21 -5.29
C ALA A 273 4.46 -6.35 -6.42
N CYS A 274 4.54 -6.81 -7.68
CA CYS A 274 3.89 -6.13 -8.81
C CYS A 274 2.36 -6.13 -8.68
N HIS A 275 1.78 -7.21 -8.16
CA HIS A 275 0.35 -7.36 -7.94
C HIS A 275 -0.16 -6.40 -6.84
N GLU A 276 0.52 -6.33 -5.70
CA GLU A 276 0.15 -5.36 -4.65
C GLU A 276 0.38 -3.91 -5.11
N PHE A 277 1.40 -3.66 -5.94
CA PHE A 277 1.59 -2.36 -6.56
C PHE A 277 0.40 -1.99 -7.47
N ALA A 278 -0.16 -2.95 -8.19
CA ALA A 278 -1.38 -2.76 -8.97
C ALA A 278 -2.57 -2.33 -8.09
N HIS A 279 -2.77 -3.02 -6.97
CA HIS A 279 -3.81 -2.67 -5.99
C HIS A 279 -3.59 -1.27 -5.41
N PHE A 280 -2.35 -0.91 -5.09
CA PHE A 280 -2.00 0.41 -4.59
C PHE A 280 -2.33 1.51 -5.62
N LEU A 281 -2.04 1.29 -6.90
CA LEU A 281 -2.28 2.27 -7.95
C LEU A 281 -3.77 2.40 -8.32
N MET A 282 -4.53 1.30 -8.32
CA MET A 282 -5.86 1.26 -8.93
C MET A 282 -7.00 1.11 -7.93
N HIS A 283 -6.77 0.48 -6.79
CA HIS A 283 -7.83 -0.06 -5.95
C HIS A 283 -7.89 0.53 -4.53
N ARG A 284 -6.89 1.31 -4.10
CA ARG A 284 -6.84 1.90 -2.75
C ARG A 284 -7.95 2.93 -2.44
N ASP A 285 -8.52 3.55 -3.48
CA ASP A 285 -9.49 4.67 -3.38
C ASP A 285 -10.92 4.27 -3.82
N VAL A 286 -11.21 2.98 -3.99
CA VAL A 286 -12.50 2.52 -4.52
C VAL A 286 -13.61 2.69 -3.47
N LYS A 287 -14.44 3.71 -3.65
CA LYS A 287 -15.52 4.11 -2.73
C LYS A 287 -16.76 3.20 -2.73
N PHE A 288 -16.87 2.26 -3.67
CA PHE A 288 -18.05 1.40 -3.87
C PHE A 288 -17.67 -0.08 -4.06
N ALA A 289 -16.72 -0.56 -3.26
CA ALA A 289 -16.36 -1.97 -3.24
C ALA A 289 -17.53 -2.81 -2.69
N ARG A 290 -18.08 -3.72 -3.51
CA ARG A 290 -18.98 -4.78 -3.02
C ARG A 290 -18.41 -6.16 -3.34
N SER A 291 -18.90 -7.16 -2.63
CA SER A 291 -18.60 -8.56 -2.93
C SER A 291 -19.05 -8.91 -4.34
N ARG A 292 -18.25 -9.72 -5.02
CA ARG A 292 -18.53 -10.18 -6.38
C ARG A 292 -19.57 -11.31 -6.40
N GLU A 293 -20.46 -11.25 -7.38
CA GLU A 293 -21.45 -12.27 -7.75
C GLU A 293 -21.01 -13.04 -9.01
N ASP A 294 -21.61 -14.21 -9.28
CA ASP A 294 -21.30 -15.02 -10.47
C ASP A 294 -21.60 -14.31 -11.80
N THR A 295 -22.55 -13.39 -11.80
CA THR A 295 -22.95 -12.57 -12.95
C THR A 295 -21.98 -11.43 -13.24
N ASP A 296 -21.15 -11.03 -12.28
CA ASP A 296 -20.22 -9.93 -12.43
C ASP A 296 -19.12 -10.32 -13.43
N LYS A 297 -18.85 -9.42 -14.37
CA LYS A 297 -17.93 -9.67 -15.47
C LYS A 297 -16.48 -9.64 -14.97
N ILE A 298 -15.62 -10.48 -15.54
CA ILE A 298 -14.23 -10.63 -15.08
C ILE A 298 -13.44 -9.30 -15.09
N TYR A 299 -13.76 -8.39 -16.01
CA TYR A 299 -13.10 -7.09 -16.12
C TYR A 299 -13.48 -6.09 -15.01
N THR A 300 -14.39 -6.43 -14.10
CA THR A 300 -14.69 -5.65 -12.89
C THR A 300 -14.09 -6.27 -11.63
N ASP A 301 -13.27 -7.32 -11.75
CA ASP A 301 -12.66 -8.01 -10.61
C ASP A 301 -11.28 -7.43 -10.28
N SER A 302 -11.10 -7.00 -9.03
CA SER A 302 -9.85 -6.37 -8.58
C SER A 302 -8.63 -7.27 -8.69
N GLU A 303 -8.77 -8.57 -8.41
CA GLU A 303 -7.65 -9.53 -8.45
C GLU A 303 -7.24 -9.81 -9.90
N TRP A 304 -8.23 -9.98 -10.78
CA TRP A 304 -7.97 -10.14 -12.20
C TRP A 304 -7.31 -8.89 -12.80
N GLN A 305 -7.79 -7.69 -12.45
CA GLN A 305 -7.18 -6.44 -12.92
C GLN A 305 -5.73 -6.30 -12.42
N ALA A 306 -5.47 -6.64 -11.15
CA ALA A 306 -4.13 -6.62 -10.58
C ALA A 306 -3.19 -7.63 -11.24
N ASP A 307 -3.65 -8.83 -11.56
CA ASP A 307 -2.87 -9.84 -12.27
C ASP A 307 -2.54 -9.48 -13.70
N GLU A 308 -3.52 -9.00 -14.45
CA GLU A 308 -3.29 -8.56 -15.83
C GLU A 308 -2.29 -7.39 -15.86
N PHE A 309 -2.41 -6.45 -14.93
CA PHE A 309 -1.46 -5.36 -14.78
C PHE A 309 -0.07 -5.87 -14.40
N ALA A 310 0.06 -6.69 -13.35
CA ALA A 310 1.34 -7.20 -12.85
C ALA A 310 2.08 -8.02 -13.92
N GLY A 311 1.36 -8.89 -14.62
CA GLY A 311 1.95 -9.68 -15.71
C GLY A 311 2.44 -8.82 -16.86
N SER A 312 1.68 -7.78 -17.23
CA SER A 312 2.06 -6.84 -18.29
C SER A 312 3.18 -5.90 -17.88
N LEU A 313 3.24 -5.56 -16.59
CA LEU A 313 4.31 -4.76 -16.02
C LEU A 313 5.63 -5.53 -16.04
N MET A 314 5.62 -6.83 -15.74
CA MET A 314 6.83 -7.67 -15.75
C MET A 314 7.24 -8.06 -17.18
N LEU A 315 6.30 -8.59 -17.97
CA LEU A 315 6.51 -8.97 -19.37
C LEU A 315 5.88 -7.93 -20.29
N SER A 316 6.64 -6.86 -20.59
CA SER A 316 6.17 -5.79 -21.48
C SER A 316 5.90 -6.32 -22.88
N SER A 317 4.81 -5.83 -23.47
CA SER A 317 4.45 -6.14 -24.85
C SER A 317 5.47 -5.59 -25.85
N ARG A 318 6.29 -4.61 -25.44
CA ARG A 318 7.38 -4.06 -26.25
C ARG A 318 8.55 -5.02 -26.37
N HIS A 319 8.78 -5.88 -25.39
CA HIS A 319 9.94 -6.77 -25.34
C HIS A 319 9.64 -8.19 -25.81
N VAL A 320 8.36 -8.55 -25.88
CA VAL A 320 7.94 -9.93 -26.09
C VAL A 320 8.50 -10.58 -27.37
N HIS A 321 8.72 -9.79 -28.41
CA HIS A 321 9.30 -10.23 -29.69
C HIS A 321 10.80 -10.55 -29.62
N LEU A 322 11.47 -10.18 -28.53
CA LEU A 322 12.89 -10.45 -28.29
C LEU A 322 13.15 -11.87 -27.79
N PHE A 323 12.09 -12.60 -27.41
CA PHE A 323 12.21 -13.92 -26.80
C PHE A 323 11.74 -15.01 -27.76
N ALA A 324 12.37 -16.18 -27.70
CA ALA A 324 12.00 -17.33 -28.52
C ALA A 324 10.84 -18.16 -27.93
N SER A 325 10.60 -18.05 -26.63
CA SER A 325 9.59 -18.84 -25.93
C SER A 325 9.15 -18.14 -24.63
N SER A 326 8.06 -18.63 -24.05
CA SER A 326 7.61 -18.19 -22.72
C SER A 326 8.64 -18.45 -21.62
N ASP A 327 9.46 -19.49 -21.75
CA ASP A 327 10.49 -19.80 -20.74
C ASP A 327 11.68 -18.85 -20.87
N ALA A 328 12.09 -18.51 -22.10
CA ALA A 328 13.09 -17.47 -22.35
C ALA A 328 12.63 -16.09 -21.84
N ALA A 329 11.34 -15.76 -22.04
CA ALA A 329 10.74 -14.56 -21.49
C ALA A 329 10.69 -14.58 -19.95
N ALA A 330 10.35 -15.73 -19.34
CA ALA A 330 10.35 -15.90 -17.89
C ALA A 330 11.74 -15.67 -17.29
N GLU A 331 12.78 -16.18 -17.96
CA GLU A 331 14.18 -15.97 -17.56
C GLU A 331 14.57 -14.50 -17.65
N ALA A 332 14.40 -13.89 -18.82
CA ALA A 332 14.84 -12.53 -19.09
C ALA A 332 14.09 -11.47 -18.25
N CYS A 333 12.80 -11.67 -17.99
CA CYS A 333 12.01 -10.76 -17.15
C CYS A 333 12.06 -11.12 -15.65
N ASN A 334 12.78 -12.19 -15.30
CA ASN A 334 12.85 -12.77 -13.96
C ASN A 334 11.42 -13.03 -13.37
N MET A 335 10.53 -13.50 -14.23
CA MET A 335 9.10 -13.68 -13.96
C MET A 335 8.78 -15.14 -13.65
N ASN A 336 7.77 -15.38 -12.82
CA ASN A 336 7.30 -16.73 -12.54
C ASN A 336 6.95 -17.46 -13.86
N PRO A 337 7.48 -18.68 -14.13
CA PRO A 337 7.26 -19.36 -15.41
C PRO A 337 5.80 -19.63 -15.75
N ALA A 338 4.94 -19.94 -14.76
CA ALA A 338 3.52 -20.13 -15.01
C ALA A 338 2.84 -18.82 -15.42
N ALA A 339 3.20 -17.71 -14.76
CA ALA A 339 2.73 -16.38 -15.11
C ALA A 339 3.17 -15.96 -16.52
N ALA A 340 4.44 -16.21 -16.85
CA ALA A 340 5.00 -15.94 -18.17
C ALA A 340 4.30 -16.74 -19.28
N ARG A 341 4.00 -18.03 -19.06
CA ARG A 341 3.20 -18.85 -19.98
C ARG A 341 1.81 -18.28 -20.23
N VAL A 342 1.13 -17.83 -19.18
CA VAL A 342 -0.20 -17.20 -19.32
C VAL A 342 -0.12 -15.92 -20.15
N MET A 343 0.83 -15.03 -19.84
CA MET A 343 1.01 -13.78 -20.60
C MET A 343 1.42 -14.04 -22.05
N TRP A 344 2.33 -14.98 -22.29
CA TRP A 344 2.74 -15.40 -23.62
C TRP A 344 1.55 -15.89 -24.45
N SER A 345 0.71 -16.77 -23.89
CA SER A 345 -0.48 -17.26 -24.57
C SER A 345 -1.45 -16.14 -24.96
N LYS A 346 -1.61 -15.13 -24.08
CA LYS A 346 -2.42 -13.93 -24.40
C LYS A 346 -1.82 -13.16 -25.57
N TYR A 347 -0.51 -12.91 -25.56
CA TYR A 347 0.17 -12.18 -26.62
C TYR A 347 0.18 -12.91 -27.97
N VAL A 348 0.26 -14.25 -27.99
CA VAL A 348 0.07 -15.05 -29.21
C VAL A 348 -1.36 -14.88 -29.75
N LYS A 349 -2.38 -15.03 -28.89
CA LYS A 349 -3.80 -14.87 -29.31
C LYS A 349 -4.11 -13.49 -29.88
N GLU A 350 -3.35 -12.49 -29.48
CA GLU A 350 -3.48 -11.11 -29.93
C GLU A 350 -2.62 -10.76 -31.15
N GLY A 351 -1.83 -11.71 -31.66
CA GLY A 351 -0.94 -11.48 -32.80
C GLY A 351 0.26 -10.58 -32.48
N ARG A 352 0.65 -10.45 -31.21
CA ARG A 352 1.86 -9.68 -30.79
C ARG A 352 3.13 -10.51 -30.86
N ILE A 353 3.00 -11.83 -30.90
CA ILE A 353 4.05 -12.81 -31.11
C ILE A 353 3.64 -13.64 -32.33
N LYS A 354 4.58 -13.89 -33.23
CA LYS A 354 4.34 -14.72 -34.42
C LYS A 354 4.38 -16.20 -34.11
#